data_AF-A0A6S6RWN1-F1
#
_entry.id   AF-A0A6S6RWN1-F1
#
_cell.length_a   1.000
_cell.length_b   1.000
_cell.length_c   1.000
_cell.angle_alpha   90.00
_cell.angle_beta   90.00
_cell.angle_gamma   90.00
#
_symmetry.space_group_name_H-M   'P 1'
#
loop_
_entity.id
_entity.type
_entity.pdbx_description
1 polymer ?
#
loop_
_entity_poly.entity_id
_entity_poly.type
_entity_poly.pdbx_seq_one_letter_code
_entity_poly.pdbx_strand_id
1 'polypeptide(L)'
;MGDVPPGFEDVGGAKYQVGCIGFAVARDSTGNNWEIIPPLLTAVGVNDQTEHPYFVFKDGKYYLFTISHQYTYADGLKGPDGVYGFVSDSLFGSYTPLNGSGLVLGNQSSQPFQTYSHYVMPKGFVTSFIDNVPGRGDKFRIGGTEAPTVQIKIVGNRTFFVKQFDYGFITPLKKIVFR
;
A
#
# COMPACT_ATOMS: atom_id res chain seq x y z
N MET A 1 -12.16 20.82 -30.26
CA MET A 1 -11.04 20.62 -29.33
C MET A 1 -10.40 21.98 -29.14
N GLY A 2 -10.40 22.52 -27.92
CA GLY A 2 -9.88 23.87 -27.65
C GLY A 2 -8.35 23.90 -27.66
N ASP A 3 -7.79 25.11 -27.60
CA ASP A 3 -6.35 25.31 -27.54
C ASP A 3 -5.76 24.68 -26.27
N VAL A 4 -4.62 24.02 -26.43
CA VAL A 4 -3.89 23.40 -25.34
C VAL A 4 -3.15 24.51 -24.57
N PRO A 5 -3.27 24.59 -23.22
CA PRO A 5 -2.64 25.64 -22.44
C PRO A 5 -1.12 25.70 -22.63
N PRO A 6 -0.50 26.90 -22.55
CA PRO A 6 0.96 27.03 -22.52
C PRO A 6 1.59 26.19 -21.40
N GLY A 7 2.66 25.46 -21.72
CA GLY A 7 3.34 24.56 -20.78
C GLY A 7 2.80 23.13 -20.77
N PHE A 8 1.88 22.77 -21.67
CA PHE A 8 1.52 21.38 -21.91
C PHE A 8 2.71 20.59 -22.46
N GLU A 9 3.01 19.48 -21.80
CA GLU A 9 3.91 18.44 -22.28
C GLU A 9 3.10 17.19 -22.57
N ASP A 10 3.40 16.50 -23.67
CA ASP A 10 2.79 15.20 -23.95
C ASP A 10 3.39 14.16 -22.98
N VAL A 11 2.63 13.87 -21.92
CA VAL A 11 2.97 12.88 -20.90
C VAL A 11 2.67 11.44 -21.35
N GLY A 12 2.36 11.22 -22.62
CA GLY A 12 2.13 9.89 -23.19
C GLY A 12 0.97 9.15 -22.51
N GLY A 13 1.18 7.86 -22.22
CA GLY A 13 0.20 7.01 -21.54
C GLY A 13 0.05 7.30 -20.05
N ALA A 14 0.99 8.02 -19.41
CA ALA A 14 0.98 8.27 -17.96
C ALA A 14 -0.31 8.97 -17.47
N LYS A 15 -0.96 9.74 -18.32
CA LYS A 15 -2.27 10.38 -18.04
C LYS A 15 -3.39 9.40 -17.70
N TYR A 16 -3.23 8.11 -18.02
CA TYR A 16 -4.22 7.07 -17.72
C TYR A 16 -4.06 6.48 -16.31
N GLN A 17 -2.95 6.70 -15.63
CA GLN A 17 -2.73 6.26 -14.25
C GLN A 17 -3.13 7.38 -13.29
N VAL A 18 -4.27 7.22 -12.62
CA VAL A 18 -4.90 8.29 -11.83
C VAL A 18 -5.36 7.83 -10.43
N GLY A 19 -4.62 6.88 -9.84
CA GLY A 19 -4.93 6.35 -8.51
C GLY A 19 -4.94 7.42 -7.42
N CYS A 20 -5.80 7.24 -6.41
CA CYS A 20 -5.82 8.10 -5.23
C CYS A 20 -6.31 7.36 -3.98
N ILE A 21 -5.92 7.89 -2.81
CA ILE A 21 -6.46 7.47 -1.52
C ILE A 21 -7.49 8.50 -1.08
N GLY A 22 -8.76 8.16 -1.28
CA GLY A 22 -9.89 8.97 -0.86
C GLY A 22 -10.04 9.05 0.65
N PHE A 23 -10.85 10.00 1.11
CA PHE A 23 -11.21 10.15 2.51
C PHE A 23 -12.68 10.53 2.66
N ALA A 24 -13.33 10.00 3.69
CA ALA A 24 -14.68 10.36 4.06
C ALA A 24 -14.80 10.49 5.57
N VAL A 25 -15.69 11.37 6.03
CA VAL A 25 -15.93 11.63 7.45
C VAL A 25 -17.37 11.25 7.79
N ALA A 26 -17.54 10.46 8.85
CA ALA A 26 -18.87 10.14 9.35
C ALA A 26 -19.52 11.40 9.95
N ARG A 27 -20.77 11.67 9.58
CA ARG A 27 -21.56 12.80 10.10
C ARG A 27 -22.15 12.54 11.48
N ASP A 28 -22.11 11.28 11.92
CA ASP A 28 -22.62 10.82 13.20
C ASP A 28 -21.76 9.66 13.73
N SER A 29 -22.04 9.23 14.96
CA SER A 29 -21.33 8.13 15.62
C SER A 29 -21.77 6.74 15.19
N THR A 30 -22.84 6.61 14.38
CA THR A 30 -23.34 5.32 13.91
C THR A 30 -22.58 4.82 12.68
N GLY A 31 -21.95 5.73 11.94
CA GLY A 31 -21.21 5.40 10.72
C GLY A 31 -22.11 5.09 9.52
N ASN A 32 -23.36 5.56 9.53
CA ASN A 32 -24.33 5.34 8.43
C ASN A 32 -24.47 6.55 7.49
N ASN A 33 -23.86 7.69 7.82
CA ASN A 33 -23.91 8.91 7.01
C ASN A 33 -22.49 9.48 6.85
N TRP A 34 -22.06 9.71 5.60
CA TRP A 34 -20.68 10.06 5.26
C TRP A 34 -20.61 11.27 4.34
N GLU A 35 -19.65 12.16 4.60
CA GLU A 35 -19.22 13.20 3.67
C GLU A 35 -17.91 12.79 3.00
N ILE A 36 -17.89 12.79 1.67
CA ILE A 36 -16.66 12.67 0.89
C ILE A 36 -15.92 14.00 0.95
N ILE A 37 -14.62 13.94 1.26
CA ILE A 37 -13.73 15.11 1.27
C ILE A 37 -12.55 14.88 0.31
N PRO A 38 -11.69 15.89 0.04
CA PRO A 38 -10.54 15.72 -0.83
C PRO A 38 -9.65 14.52 -0.43
N PRO A 39 -8.99 13.86 -1.40
CA PRO A 39 -8.13 12.71 -1.13
C PRO A 39 -6.91 13.09 -0.30
N LEU A 40 -6.39 12.13 0.46
CA LEU A 40 -5.14 12.29 1.22
C LEU A 40 -3.89 12.22 0.33
N LEU A 41 -3.98 11.45 -0.75
CA LEU A 41 -2.87 11.19 -1.66
C LEU A 41 -3.39 10.96 -3.06
N THR A 42 -2.70 11.50 -4.06
CA THR A 42 -2.92 11.21 -5.48
C THR A 42 -1.63 10.68 -6.09
N ALA A 43 -1.77 9.76 -7.05
CA ALA A 43 -0.70 9.13 -7.79
C ALA A 43 -0.87 9.36 -9.31
N VAL A 44 -1.39 10.53 -9.69
CA VAL A 44 -1.60 10.93 -11.08
C VAL A 44 -0.27 10.92 -11.83
N GLY A 45 -0.23 10.22 -12.97
CA GLY A 45 1.00 10.05 -13.74
C GLY A 45 1.99 9.06 -13.12
N VAL A 46 1.61 8.36 -12.05
CA VAL A 46 2.50 7.46 -11.30
C VAL A 46 1.98 6.04 -11.30
N ASN A 47 0.80 5.80 -10.73
CA ASN A 47 0.22 4.47 -10.64
C ASN A 47 -1.31 4.55 -10.58
N ASP A 48 -1.99 3.66 -11.30
CA ASP A 48 -3.46 3.65 -11.36
C ASP A 48 -4.12 3.13 -10.07
N GLN A 49 -3.37 2.37 -9.28
CA GLN A 49 -3.92 1.59 -8.17
C GLN A 49 -3.15 1.86 -6.88
N THR A 50 -3.79 2.61 -5.99
CA THR A 50 -3.41 2.73 -4.57
C THR A 50 -4.45 2.00 -3.73
N GLU A 51 -4.39 0.68 -3.77
CA GLU A 51 -5.41 -0.20 -3.21
C GLU A 51 -5.26 -0.37 -1.70
N HIS A 52 -6.34 -0.86 -1.09
CA HIS A 52 -6.40 -1.28 0.32
C HIS A 52 -5.68 -0.28 1.25
N PRO A 53 -6.06 1.01 1.28
CA PRO A 53 -5.37 1.98 2.12
C PRO A 53 -5.72 1.78 3.60
N TYR A 54 -4.72 1.90 4.48
CA TYR A 54 -4.90 1.80 5.93
C TYR A 54 -3.81 2.55 6.70
N PHE A 55 -4.10 2.87 7.96
CA PHE A 55 -3.18 3.58 8.84
C PHE A 55 -2.51 2.68 9.88
N VAL A 56 -1.25 2.99 10.19
CA VAL A 56 -0.63 2.69 11.48
C VAL A 56 -0.28 4.01 12.15
N PHE A 57 -0.78 4.20 13.38
CA PHE A 57 -0.41 5.35 14.21
C PHE A 57 0.77 4.97 15.10
N LYS A 58 1.88 5.68 14.97
CA LYS A 58 3.11 5.39 15.73
C LYS A 58 3.91 6.67 15.96
N ASP A 59 4.41 6.85 17.19
CA ASP A 59 5.26 7.98 17.59
C ASP A 59 4.66 9.36 17.23
N GLY A 60 3.34 9.49 17.37
CA GLY A 60 2.61 10.72 17.02
C GLY A 60 2.44 10.98 15.52
N LYS A 61 2.81 10.01 14.66
CA LYS A 61 2.75 10.13 13.20
C LYS A 61 1.70 9.23 12.57
N TYR A 62 1.25 9.65 11.39
CA TYR A 62 0.30 8.98 10.53
C TYR A 62 1.08 8.22 9.44
N TYR A 63 1.18 6.90 9.57
CA TYR A 63 1.73 6.05 8.50
C TYR A 63 0.59 5.55 7.64
N LEU A 64 0.44 6.12 6.44
CA LEU A 64 -0.52 5.71 5.44
C LEU A 64 0.11 4.66 4.54
N PHE A 65 -0.41 3.44 4.58
CA PHE A 65 0.01 2.34 3.72
C PHE A 65 -1.03 2.07 2.64
N THR A 66 -0.58 1.55 1.51
CA THR A 66 -1.39 1.13 0.38
C THR A 66 -0.64 0.05 -0.38
N ILE A 67 -1.34 -0.83 -1.09
CA ILE A 67 -0.71 -1.83 -1.97
C ILE A 67 -0.86 -1.41 -3.42
N SER A 68 0.04 -1.90 -4.26
CA SER A 68 -0.02 -1.66 -5.70
C SER A 68 0.68 -2.77 -6.47
N HIS A 69 0.41 -2.82 -7.77
CA HIS A 69 0.99 -3.77 -8.71
C HIS A 69 2.12 -3.13 -9.53
N GLN A 70 3.04 -3.97 -10.00
CA GLN A 70 4.08 -3.53 -10.94
C GLN A 70 3.52 -3.09 -12.30
N TYR A 71 2.38 -3.66 -12.71
CA TYR A 71 1.79 -3.44 -14.03
C TYR A 71 0.80 -2.27 -14.09
N THR A 72 0.51 -1.63 -12.97
CA THR A 72 -0.32 -0.43 -12.91
C THR A 72 0.48 0.86 -12.84
N TYR A 73 1.82 0.77 -12.89
CA TYR A 73 2.69 1.93 -13.05
C TYR A 73 2.50 2.60 -14.41
N ALA A 74 2.67 3.92 -14.42
CA ALA A 74 2.69 4.72 -15.62
C ALA A 74 3.94 4.41 -16.48
N ASP A 75 3.84 4.74 -17.77
CA ASP A 75 4.97 4.62 -18.71
C ASP A 75 6.23 5.30 -18.15
N GLY A 76 7.36 4.59 -18.23
CA GLY A 76 8.66 5.09 -17.73
C GLY A 76 8.91 4.85 -16.23
N LEU A 77 7.92 4.40 -15.48
CA LEU A 77 8.05 4.05 -14.06
C LEU A 77 7.96 2.54 -13.84
N LYS A 78 8.61 2.07 -12.78
CA LYS A 78 8.62 0.66 -12.38
C LYS A 78 8.73 0.54 -10.86
N GLY A 79 8.08 -0.47 -10.31
CA GLY A 79 8.18 -0.89 -8.92
C GLY A 79 7.62 -2.32 -8.77
N PRO A 80 7.97 -3.06 -7.71
CA PRO A 80 7.43 -4.40 -7.50
C PRO A 80 5.98 -4.36 -6.99
N ASP A 81 5.25 -5.46 -7.18
CA ASP A 81 4.05 -5.73 -6.39
C ASP A 81 4.40 -5.72 -4.90
N GLY A 82 3.59 -5.07 -4.07
CA GLY A 82 3.91 -4.95 -2.65
C GLY A 82 3.13 -3.88 -1.91
N VAL A 83 3.58 -3.61 -0.69
CA VAL A 83 3.10 -2.48 0.11
C VAL A 83 4.02 -1.28 -0.07
N TYR A 84 3.37 -0.15 -0.31
CA TYR A 84 3.93 1.18 -0.33
C TYR A 84 3.41 1.95 0.88
N GLY A 85 4.12 2.98 1.31
CA GLY A 85 3.71 3.77 2.45
C GLY A 85 4.33 5.15 2.50
N PHE A 86 3.63 6.01 3.25
CA PHE A 86 3.93 7.42 3.38
C PHE A 86 3.71 7.83 4.84
N VAL A 87 4.43 8.85 5.30
CA VAL A 87 4.33 9.34 6.67
C VAL A 87 4.05 10.84 6.73
N SER A 88 3.18 11.25 7.64
CA SER A 88 2.94 12.65 7.97
C SER A 88 2.79 12.87 9.48
N ASP A 89 3.02 14.11 9.92
CA ASP A 89 2.76 14.56 11.29
C ASP A 89 1.28 14.94 11.51
N SER A 90 0.48 15.00 10.44
CA SER A 90 -0.94 15.34 10.49
C SER A 90 -1.73 14.47 9.51
N LEU A 91 -2.99 14.16 9.87
CA LEU A 91 -3.90 13.39 9.03
C LEU A 91 -4.05 13.99 7.62
N PHE A 92 -4.19 15.32 7.54
CA PHE A 92 -4.35 16.08 6.30
C PHE A 92 -3.09 16.86 5.92
N GLY A 93 -1.93 16.46 6.47
CA GLY A 93 -0.65 17.08 6.17
C GLY A 93 -0.01 16.57 4.89
N SER A 94 1.15 17.15 4.54
CA SER A 94 1.97 16.60 3.47
C SER A 94 2.57 15.26 3.89
N TYR A 95 2.42 14.25 3.03
CA TYR A 95 2.94 12.91 3.25
C TYR A 95 4.30 12.75 2.56
N THR A 96 5.29 12.22 3.28
CA THR A 96 6.61 11.88 2.75
C THR A 96 6.67 10.39 2.42
N PRO A 97 7.09 9.97 1.22
CA PRO A 97 7.26 8.57 0.89
C PRO A 97 8.28 7.88 1.81
N LEU A 98 7.92 6.71 2.33
CA LEU A 98 8.83 5.90 3.15
C LEU A 98 10.00 5.39 2.31
N ASN A 99 11.18 5.26 2.93
CA ASN A 99 12.41 4.79 2.28
C ASN A 99 12.85 5.61 1.06
N GLY A 100 12.35 6.84 0.91
CA GLY A 100 12.67 7.74 -0.21
C GLY A 100 11.91 7.45 -1.51
N SER A 101 11.26 6.29 -1.65
CA SER A 101 10.53 5.90 -2.87
C SER A 101 9.05 5.57 -2.63
N GLY A 102 8.65 5.41 -1.38
CA GLY A 102 7.35 4.88 -0.98
C GLY A 102 7.36 3.35 -0.80
N LEU A 103 8.31 2.62 -1.39
CA LEU A 103 8.34 1.16 -1.25
C LEU A 103 8.65 0.73 0.18
N VAL A 104 7.79 -0.10 0.78
CA VAL A 104 7.94 -0.59 2.16
C VAL A 104 8.37 -2.05 2.18
N LEU A 105 7.69 -2.89 1.41
CA LEU A 105 7.98 -4.31 1.26
C LEU A 105 7.47 -4.76 -0.12
N GLY A 106 8.39 -5.09 -1.02
CA GLY A 106 8.09 -5.56 -2.37
C GLY A 106 8.39 -7.05 -2.52
N ASN A 107 7.65 -7.69 -3.41
CA ASN A 107 7.95 -9.06 -3.82
C ASN A 107 9.35 -9.16 -4.44
N GLN A 108 10.00 -10.31 -4.24
CA GLN A 108 11.28 -10.58 -4.88
C GLN A 108 11.11 -10.70 -6.39
N SER A 109 12.04 -10.15 -7.17
CA SER A 109 11.96 -10.17 -8.64
C SER A 109 11.99 -11.59 -9.23
N SER A 110 12.53 -12.58 -8.51
CA SER A 110 12.51 -14.00 -8.89
C SER A 110 11.12 -14.64 -8.71
N GLN A 111 10.26 -14.07 -7.86
CA GLN A 111 8.89 -14.52 -7.61
C GLN A 111 7.96 -13.30 -7.50
N PRO A 112 7.79 -12.51 -8.58
CA PRO A 112 7.25 -11.17 -8.51
C PRO A 112 5.77 -11.10 -8.08
N PHE A 113 5.04 -12.22 -8.19
CA PHE A 113 3.64 -12.36 -7.78
C PHE A 113 3.45 -13.30 -6.59
N GLN A 114 4.51 -13.57 -5.82
CA GLN A 114 4.42 -14.55 -4.74
C GLN A 114 3.34 -14.19 -3.71
N THR A 115 3.13 -12.89 -3.45
CA THR A 115 2.21 -12.42 -2.41
C THR A 115 1.52 -11.11 -2.79
N TYR A 116 0.26 -10.94 -2.36
CA TYR A 116 -0.48 -9.70 -2.52
C TYR A 116 -1.42 -9.41 -1.33
N SER A 117 -2.09 -8.25 -1.35
CA SER A 117 -2.88 -7.73 -0.22
C SER A 117 -2.12 -7.69 1.10
N HIS A 118 -0.90 -7.16 1.05
CA HIS A 118 -0.07 -6.90 2.23
C HIS A 118 -0.79 -5.97 3.21
N TYR A 119 -0.89 -6.35 4.48
CA TYR A 119 -1.50 -5.57 5.56
C TYR A 119 -0.54 -5.39 6.74
N VAL A 120 -0.01 -4.17 6.92
CA VAL A 120 0.88 -3.81 8.03
C VAL A 120 0.07 -3.60 9.31
N MET A 121 0.13 -4.56 10.20
CA MET A 121 -0.46 -4.53 11.53
C MET A 121 0.41 -3.76 12.53
N PRO A 122 -0.16 -3.27 13.65
CA PRO A 122 0.62 -2.67 14.72
C PRO A 122 1.71 -3.62 15.24
N LYS A 123 2.81 -3.06 15.73
CA LYS A 123 4.10 -3.75 16.00
C LYS A 123 4.83 -4.26 14.75
N GLY A 124 4.36 -3.89 13.56
CA GLY A 124 5.06 -4.07 12.30
C GLY A 124 4.95 -5.47 11.70
N PHE A 125 4.00 -6.30 12.15
CA PHE A 125 3.69 -7.55 11.47
C PHE A 125 2.99 -7.27 10.15
N VAL A 126 3.29 -8.02 9.10
CA VAL A 126 2.72 -7.85 7.77
C VAL A 126 2.21 -9.20 7.30
N THR A 127 0.90 -9.33 7.15
CA THR A 127 0.27 -10.50 6.52
C THR A 127 -0.02 -10.21 5.05
N SER A 128 -0.20 -11.26 4.25
CA SER A 128 -0.49 -11.20 2.81
C SER A 128 -0.94 -12.58 2.36
N PHE A 129 -1.74 -12.69 1.30
CA PHE A 129 -2.04 -13.99 0.70
C PHE A 129 -1.03 -14.34 -0.40
N ILE A 130 -0.83 -15.63 -0.63
CA ILE A 130 -0.03 -16.16 -1.75
C ILE A 130 -0.88 -16.12 -3.02
N ASP A 131 -0.42 -15.39 -4.03
CA ASP A 131 -1.08 -15.35 -5.35
C ASP A 131 -0.51 -16.47 -6.24
N ASN A 132 0.63 -16.26 -6.88
CA ASN A 132 1.26 -17.28 -7.71
C ASN A 132 2.79 -17.31 -7.57
N VAL A 133 3.32 -18.52 -7.41
CA VAL A 133 4.74 -18.78 -7.18
C VAL A 133 5.29 -19.62 -8.34
N PRO A 134 6.51 -19.37 -8.84
CA PRO A 134 7.13 -20.21 -9.85
C PRO A 134 7.13 -21.69 -9.47
N GLY A 135 6.73 -22.53 -10.41
CA GLY A 135 6.73 -23.99 -10.32
C GLY A 135 7.86 -24.62 -11.12
N ARG A 136 7.67 -25.87 -11.53
CA ARG A 136 8.65 -26.58 -12.39
C ARG A 136 8.45 -26.20 -13.86
N GLY A 137 9.52 -25.74 -14.51
CA GLY A 137 9.46 -25.23 -15.89
C GLY A 137 8.62 -23.95 -15.97
N ASP A 138 7.83 -23.80 -17.03
CA ASP A 138 7.00 -22.61 -17.27
C ASP A 138 5.66 -22.61 -16.50
N LYS A 139 5.51 -23.49 -15.50
CA LYS A 139 4.30 -23.59 -14.68
C LYS A 139 4.40 -22.72 -13.45
N PHE A 140 3.26 -22.27 -12.94
CA PHE A 140 3.14 -21.63 -11.63
C PHE A 140 2.28 -22.48 -10.69
N ARG A 141 2.45 -22.25 -9.38
CA ARG A 141 1.59 -22.76 -8.32
C ARG A 141 0.73 -21.61 -7.81
N ILE A 142 -0.58 -21.81 -7.82
CA ILE A 142 -1.53 -20.86 -7.24
C ILE A 142 -1.57 -21.09 -5.72
N GLY A 143 -1.60 -20.00 -4.96
CA GLY A 143 -1.84 -20.01 -3.53
C GLY A 143 -3.33 -20.02 -3.21
N GLY A 144 -3.90 -18.84 -2.95
CA GLY A 144 -5.23 -18.71 -2.35
C GLY A 144 -5.24 -19.05 -0.85
N THR A 145 -4.09 -18.87 -0.19
CA THR A 145 -3.89 -19.10 1.25
C THR A 145 -2.93 -18.04 1.81
N GLU A 146 -2.88 -17.89 3.12
CA GLU A 146 -1.99 -16.93 3.78
C GLU A 146 -0.52 -17.27 3.51
N ALA A 147 0.28 -16.24 3.31
CA ALA A 147 1.74 -16.34 3.25
C ALA A 147 2.33 -16.38 4.67
N PRO A 148 3.64 -16.68 4.81
CA PRO A 148 4.36 -16.43 6.05
C PRO A 148 4.24 -14.96 6.43
N THR A 149 3.76 -14.67 7.64
CA THR A 149 3.74 -13.29 8.13
C THR A 149 5.18 -12.82 8.32
N VAL A 150 5.51 -11.62 7.87
CA VAL A 150 6.83 -11.01 8.12
C VAL A 150 6.72 -9.91 9.15
N GLN A 151 7.83 -9.49 9.73
CA GLN A 151 7.88 -8.30 10.58
C GLN A 151 8.83 -7.27 9.98
N ILE A 152 8.35 -6.03 9.95
CA ILE A 152 9.13 -4.84 9.66
C ILE A 152 9.28 -3.98 10.91
N LYS A 153 10.36 -3.20 10.97
CA LYS A 153 10.56 -2.13 11.95
C LYS A 153 10.37 -0.79 11.26
N ILE A 154 9.56 0.10 11.86
CA ILE A 154 9.33 1.46 11.37
C ILE A 154 10.13 2.45 12.23
N VAL A 155 11.03 3.22 11.61
CA VAL A 155 11.89 4.22 12.27
C VAL A 155 11.86 5.53 11.48
N GLY A 156 11.14 6.54 12.00
CA GLY A 156 10.96 7.79 11.28
C GLY A 156 10.28 7.54 9.93
N ASN A 157 10.92 7.95 8.84
CA ASN A 157 10.46 7.72 7.47
C ASN A 157 11.08 6.48 6.80
N ARG A 158 11.59 5.51 7.58
CA ARG A 158 12.21 4.28 7.04
C ARG A 158 11.58 3.02 7.62
N THR A 159 11.60 1.95 6.83
CA THR A 159 11.22 0.60 7.23
C THR A 159 12.34 -0.40 6.99
N PHE A 160 12.38 -1.45 7.81
CA PHE A 160 13.41 -2.48 7.76
C PHE A 160 12.77 -3.85 7.96
N PHE A 161 13.05 -4.81 7.08
CA PHE A 161 12.72 -6.21 7.36
C PHE A 161 13.45 -6.69 8.62
N VAL A 162 12.76 -7.46 9.46
CA VAL A 162 13.31 -8.01 10.70
C VAL A 162 13.43 -9.52 10.60
N LYS A 163 12.29 -10.21 10.41
CA LYS A 163 12.21 -11.68 10.32
C LYS A 163 10.88 -12.15 9.78
N GLN A 164 10.81 -13.45 9.49
CA GLN A 164 9.62 -14.17 9.06
C GLN A 164 9.07 -15.04 10.20
N PHE A 165 7.75 -15.27 10.18
CA PHE A 165 6.99 -16.13 11.09
C PHE A 165 6.26 -17.22 10.31
N ASP A 166 5.45 -18.02 10.99
CA ASP A 166 4.63 -19.05 10.35
C ASP A 166 3.60 -18.46 9.38
N TYR A 167 3.06 -19.33 8.52
CA TYR A 167 1.96 -19.02 7.61
C TYR A 167 0.74 -18.51 8.38
N GLY A 168 0.18 -17.37 7.96
CA GLY A 168 -1.04 -16.81 8.56
C GLY A 168 -0.91 -16.45 10.04
N PHE A 169 0.29 -16.08 10.51
CA PHE A 169 0.53 -15.64 11.88
C PHE A 169 -0.08 -14.25 12.13
N ILE A 170 -1.40 -14.21 12.34
CA ILE A 170 -2.18 -13.00 12.60
C ILE A 170 -2.63 -13.03 14.06
N THR A 171 -2.06 -12.17 14.90
CA THR A 171 -2.29 -12.20 16.36
C THR A 171 -3.02 -10.96 16.87
N PRO A 172 -3.92 -11.10 17.87
CA PRO A 172 -4.63 -9.97 18.43
C PRO A 172 -3.70 -9.09 19.27
N LEU A 173 -3.89 -7.78 19.20
CA LEU A 173 -3.19 -6.83 20.09
C LEU A 173 -3.77 -6.79 21.49
N LYS A 174 -5.07 -7.09 21.61
CA LYS A 174 -5.82 -7.05 22.86
C LYS A 174 -6.85 -8.16 22.87
N LYS A 175 -6.99 -8.82 24.01
CA LYS A 175 -8.11 -9.72 24.30
C LYS A 175 -9.25 -8.91 24.89
N ILE A 176 -10.43 -8.99 24.26
CA ILE A 176 -11.67 -8.40 24.79
C ILE A 176 -12.42 -9.50 25.54
N VAL A 177 -12.82 -9.24 26.78
CA VAL A 177 -13.63 -10.15 27.59
C VAL A 177 -15.04 -9.59 27.67
N PHE A 178 -16.00 -10.34 27.14
CA PHE A 178 -17.41 -9.98 27.21
C PHE A 178 -17.94 -10.16 28.63
N ARG A 179 -18.83 -9.26 29.04
CA ARG A 179 -19.59 -9.35 30.30
C ARG A 179 -21.00 -9.81 29.99
#